data_AF-A0A969T6K3-F1
#
_entry.id   AF-A0A969T6K3-F1
#
_cell.length_a   1.000
_cell.length_b   1.000
_cell.length_c   1.000
_cell.angle_alpha   90.00
_cell.angle_beta   90.00
_cell.angle_gamma   90.00
#
_symmetry.space_group_name_H-M   'P 1'
#
loop_
_entity.id
_entity.type
_entity.pdbx_description
1 polymer ?
#
loop_
_entity_poly.entity_id
_entity_poly.type
_entity_poly.pdbx_seq_one_letter_code
_entity_poly.pdbx_strand_id
1 'polypeptide(L)' 'MYRISPRIVYEINKLKFAFEIYTTTASYGDYDIDLSIINDEEVINHRFLFSAIFEF' A
#
# COMPACT_ATOMS: atom_id res chain seq x y z
N MET A 1 -3.40 -0.16 -12.31
CA MET A 1 -2.88 0.34 -11.03
C MET A 1 -3.86 0.03 -9.91
N TYR A 2 -3.43 -0.69 -8.87
CA TYR A 2 -4.25 -0.94 -7.68
C TYR A 2 -3.42 -0.74 -6.40
N ARG A 3 -4.12 -0.36 -5.32
CA ARG A 3 -3.52 -0.04 -4.02
C ARG A 3 -4.36 -0.69 -2.92
N ILE A 4 -3.71 -1.47 -2.06
CA ILE A 4 -4.35 -2.19 -0.95
C ILE A 4 -3.63 -1.82 0.35
N SER A 5 -4.39 -1.45 1.39
CA SER A 5 -3.84 -1.02 2.69
C SER A 5 -4.64 -1.51 3.90
N PRO A 6 -4.69 -2.82 4.19
CA PRO A 6 -5.29 -3.32 5.41
C PRO A 6 -4.55 -2.80 6.64
N ARG A 7 -5.32 -2.40 7.66
CA ARG A 7 -4.81 -1.95 8.95
C ARG A 7 -5.54 -2.68 10.08
N ILE A 8 -4.77 -3.16 11.05
CA ILE A 8 -5.28 -3.65 12.33
C ILE A 8 -4.87 -2.64 13.40
N VAL A 9 -5.81 -2.26 14.26
CA VAL A 9 -5.58 -1.36 15.39
C VAL A 9 -6.03 -2.06 16.66
N TYR A 10 -5.18 -2.03 17.67
CA TYR A 10 -5.45 -2.54 19.00
C TYR A 10 -5.26 -1.42 20.02
N GLU A 11 -6.23 -1.24 20.90
CA GLU A 11 -6.28 -0.13 21.85
C GLU A 11 -6.42 -0.64 23.28
N ILE A 12 -5.56 -0.14 24.17
CA ILE A 12 -5.62 -0.34 25.61
C ILE A 12 -5.51 1.03 26.28
N ASN A 13 -6.61 1.51 26.89
CA ASN A 13 -6.66 2.80 27.57
C ASN A 13 -6.15 3.94 26.68
N LYS A 14 -5.01 4.54 27.02
CA LYS A 14 -4.35 5.64 26.31
C LYS A 14 -3.35 5.18 25.25
N LEU A 15 -3.18 3.87 25.06
CA LEU A 15 -2.16 3.29 24.19
C LEU A 15 -2.81 2.59 23.00
N LYS A 16 -2.44 3.01 21.78
CA LYS A 16 -2.89 2.42 20.52
C LYS A 16 -1.70 1.79 19.80
N PHE A 17 -1.85 0.54 19.40
CA PHE A 17 -0.92 -0.17 18.54
C PHE A 17 -1.58 -0.35 17.18
N ALA A 18 -0.86 -0.01 16.11
CA ALA A 18 -1.35 -0.25 14.76
C ALA A 18 -0.30 -0.97 13.92
N PHE A 19 -0.80 -1.88 13.09
CA PHE A 19 -0.04 -2.55 12.06
C PHE A 19 -0.75 -2.36 10.73
N GLU A 20 -0.01 -1.92 9.71
CA GLU A 20 -0.52 -1.68 8.37
C GLU A 20 0.40 -2.32 7.34
N ILE A 21 -0.21 -3.07 6.43
CA ILE A 21 0.45 -3.62 5.25
C ILE A 21 -0.05 -2.80 4.07
N TYR A 22 0.89 -2.26 3.31
CA TYR A 22 0.62 -1.44 2.15
C TYR A 22 1.19 -2.12 0.90
N THR A 23 0.37 -2.30 -0.13
CA THR A 23 0.82 -2.80 -1.43
C THR A 23 0.34 -1.86 -2.53
N THR A 24 1.26 -1.39 -3.36
CA THR A 24 0.95 -0.63 -4.59
C THR A 24 1.54 -1.36 -5.78
N THR A 25 0.69 -1.59 -6.78
CA THR A 25 1.12 -2.12 -8.07
C THR A 25 0.93 -1.05 -9.14
N ALA A 26 2.02 -0.73 -9.82
CA ALA A 26 2.04 0.10 -11.00
C ALA A 26 2.53 -0.72 -12.19
N SER A 27 1.89 -0.51 -13.33
CA SER A 27 2.25 -1.09 -14.62
C SER A 27 2.92 0.00 -15.44
N TYR A 28 4.05 -0.29 -16.07
CA TYR A 28 4.65 0.57 -17.08
C TYR A 28 4.99 -0.22 -18.33
N GLY A 29 4.96 0.44 -19.48
CA GLY A 29 5.24 -0.19 -20.77
C GLY A 29 5.13 0.82 -21.91
N ASP A 30 5.23 0.31 -23.13
CA ASP A 30 5.04 1.11 -24.34
C ASP A 30 3.55 1.36 -24.57
N TYR A 31 3.23 2.50 -25.20
CA TYR A 31 1.86 2.78 -25.59
C TYR A 31 1.59 2.24 -27.00
N ASP A 32 0.50 1.51 -27.18
CA ASP A 32 -0.04 1.19 -28.50
C ASP A 32 -0.72 2.43 -29.12
N ILE A 33 -1.06 2.34 -30.41
CA ILE A 33 -1.79 3.35 -31.18
C ILE A 33 -3.11 3.75 -30.49
N ASP A 34 -3.70 2.83 -29.73
CA ASP A 34 -4.94 3.03 -28.97
C ASP A 34 -4.70 3.46 -27.50
N LEU A 35 -3.50 3.95 -27.17
CA LEU A 35 -3.08 4.34 -25.80
C LEU A 35 -3.17 3.22 -24.75
N SER A 36 -3.33 1.98 -25.20
CA SER A 36 -3.26 0.80 -24.34
C SER A 36 -1.80 0.45 -24.06
N ILE A 37 -1.47 0.03 -22.85
CA ILE A 37 -0.11 -0.36 -22.50
C ILE A 37 0.18 -1.74 -23.09
N ILE A 38 1.24 -1.83 -23.91
CA ILE A 38 1.83 -3.05 -24.46
C ILE A 38 3.20 -3.25 -23.81
N ASN A 39 3.60 -4.51 -23.59
CA ASN A 39 4.80 -4.88 -22.79
C ASN A 39 4.73 -4.34 -21.34
N ASP A 40 3.64 -4.68 -20.63
CA ASP A 40 3.46 -4.32 -19.22
C ASP A 40 4.51 -5.02 -18.34
N GLU A 41 5.40 -4.23 -17.73
CA GLU A 41 6.20 -4.63 -16.58
C GLU A 41 5.55 -4.11 -15.30
N GLU A 42 5.19 -5.05 -14.42
CA GLU A 42 4.61 -4.72 -13.11
C GLU A 42 5.70 -4.39 -12.09
N VAL A 43 5.61 -3.20 -11.50
CA VAL A 43 6.37 -2.81 -10.30
C VAL A 43 5.47 -2.89 -9.10
N ILE A 44 5.86 -3.73 -8.15
CA ILE A 44 5.14 -3.92 -6.89
C ILE A 44 5.97 -3.34 -5.76
N ASN A 45 5.36 -2.43 -4.99
CA ASN A 45 5.93 -1.87 -3.76
C ASN A 45 5.15 -2.37 -2.55
N HIS A 46 5.85 -3.06 -1.64
CA HIS A 46 5.32 -3.45 -0.34
C HIS A 46 5.93 -2.58 0.77
N ARG A 47 5.07 -2.01 1.62
CA ARG A 47 5.50 -1.25 2.81
C ARG A 47 4.77 -1.79 4.04
N PHE A 48 5.54 -2.00 5.10
CA PHE A 48 5.03 -2.42 6.40
C PHE A 48 5.20 -1.27 7.38
N LEU A 49 4.14 -0.94 8.12
CA LEU A 49 4.17 0.10 9.13
C LEU A 49 3.68 -0.46 10.46
N PHE A 50 4.54 -0.36 11.47
CA PHE A 50 4.20 -0.60 12.86
C PHE A 50 4.24 0.74 13.59
N SER A 51 3.19 1.06 14.34
CA SER A 51 3.15 2.26 15.16
C SER A 51 2.57 1.99 16.55
N ALA A 52 3.06 2.75 17.52
CA ALA A 52 2.49 2.85 18.85
C ALA A 52 2.23 4.34 19.13
N ILE A 53 1.02 4.67 19.52
CA ILE A 53 0.57 6.04 19.79
C ILE A 53 0.09 6.08 21.23
N PHE A 54 0.61 7.02 22.02
CA PHE A 54 0.12 7.30 23.36
C PHE A 54 -0.66 8.62 23.35
N GLU A 55 -1.91 8.58 23.78
CA GLU A 55 -2.80 9.75 23.89
C GLU A 55 -2.69 10.32 25.31
N PHE A 56 -2.08 11.51 25.44
CA PHE A 56 -1.87 12.20 26.71
C PHE A 56 -3.16 12.82 27.26
#